data_AF-A0AAW4KWU3-F1
#
_entry.id   AF-A0AAW4KWU3-F1
#
_cell.length_a   1.000
_cell.length_b   1.000
_cell.length_c   1.000
_cell.angle_alpha   90.00
_cell.angle_beta   90.00
_cell.angle_gamma   90.00
#
_symmetry.space_group_name_H-M   'P 1'
#
loop_
_entity.id
_entity.type
_entity.pdbx_description
1 polymer ?
#
loop_
_entity_poly.entity_id
_entity_poly.type
_entity_poly.pdbx_seq_one_letter_code
_entity_poly.pdbx_strand_id
1 'polypeptide(L)' 'MKHSITELLDLPKLQTILDNLYVVSGIPSAIIDLEGTILTGSGWQDLCTKFHRVNPEN' A
#
# COMPACT_ATOMS: atom_id res chain seq x y z
N MET A 1 12.34 -12.83 -18.74
CA MET A 1 12.37 -13.27 -17.33
C MET A 1 11.30 -12.50 -16.57
N LYS A 2 10.47 -13.18 -15.79
CA LYS A 2 9.44 -12.58 -14.94
C LYS A 2 10.07 -12.43 -13.54
N HIS A 3 10.51 -11.24 -13.18
CA HIS A 3 11.01 -10.95 -11.83
C HIS A 3 9.86 -10.51 -10.95
N SER A 4 9.83 -10.97 -9.70
CA SER A 4 8.92 -10.38 -8.73
C SER A 4 9.44 -9.01 -8.32
N ILE A 5 8.55 -8.03 -8.17
CA ILE A 5 8.94 -6.69 -7.70
C ILE A 5 9.57 -6.73 -6.30
N THR A 6 9.23 -7.74 -5.50
CA THR A 6 9.80 -8.00 -4.17
C THR A 6 11.28 -8.42 -4.20
N GLU A 7 11.76 -8.94 -5.34
CA GLU A 7 13.18 -9.30 -5.52
C GLU A 7 14.03 -8.09 -5.92
N LEU A 8 13.38 -7.02 -6.38
CA LEU A 8 14.03 -5.83 -6.92
C LEU A 8 14.07 -4.67 -5.93
N LEU A 9 13.17 -4.67 -4.94
CA LEU A 9 12.93 -3.55 -4.04
C LEU A 9 13.02 -3.98 -2.56
N ASP A 10 13.60 -3.10 -1.74
CA ASP A 10 13.59 -3.22 -0.29
C ASP A 10 12.24 -2.73 0.27
N LEU A 11 11.32 -3.66 0.51
CA LEU A 11 9.97 -3.36 0.96
C LEU A 11 9.93 -2.65 2.33
N PRO A 12 10.68 -3.08 3.38
CA PRO A 12 10.74 -2.34 4.65
C PRO A 12 11.16 -0.88 4.49
N LYS A 13 12.15 -0.61 3.64
CA LYS A 13 12.60 0.76 3.38
C LYS A 13 11.54 1.56 2.63
N LEU A 14 10.87 0.97 1.65
CA LEU A 14 9.76 1.61 0.94
C LEU A 14 8.59 1.93 1.87
N GLN A 15 8.20 1.01 2.73
CA GLN A 15 7.16 1.24 3.74
C GLN A 15 7.49 2.46 4.60
N THR A 16 8.73 2.54 5.09
CA THR A 16 9.20 3.68 5.90
C THR A 16 9.12 5.01 5.14
N ILE A 17 9.46 5.03 3.85
CA ILE A 17 9.38 6.23 3.02
C ILE A 17 7.91 6.67 2.85
N LEU A 18 7.02 5.72 2.56
CA LEU A 18 5.59 6.01 2.34
C LEU A 18 4.88 6.41 3.64
N ASP A 19 5.29 5.86 4.78
CA ASP A 19 4.80 6.28 6.09
C ASP A 19 5.20 7.73 6.38
N ASN A 20 6.46 8.10 6.11
CA ASN A 20 6.92 9.48 6.25
C ASN A 20 6.21 10.43 5.26
N LEU A 21 5.95 9.99 4.03
CA LEU A 21 5.17 10.75 3.07
C LEU A 21 3.75 11.00 3.58
N TYR A 22 3.12 9.99 4.17
CA TYR A 22 1.80 10.14 4.80
C TYR A 22 1.84 11.13 5.96
N VAL A 23 2.85 11.06 6.84
CA VAL A 23 3.01 12.02 7.95
C VAL A 23 3.07 13.47 7.46
N VAL A 24 3.76 13.72 6.34
CA VAL A 24 3.95 15.08 5.81
C VAL A 24 2.76 15.56 4.97
N SER A 25 2.17 14.68 4.15
CA SER A 25 1.13 15.06 3.18
C SER A 25 -0.29 14.80 3.64
N GLY A 26 -0.49 13.89 4.59
CA GLY A 26 -1.80 13.37 4.97
C GLY A 26 -2.46 12.46 3.91
N ILE A 27 -1.78 12.15 2.80
CA ILE A 27 -2.34 11.37 1.69
C ILE A 27 -2.05 9.88 1.90
N PRO A 28 -3.07 9.02 2.07
CA PRO A 28 -2.87 7.58 2.16
C PRO A 28 -2.35 7.02 0.84
N SER A 29 -1.46 6.03 0.92
CA SER A 29 -0.86 5.40 -0.27
C SER A 29 -0.61 3.91 -0.06
N ALA A 30 -0.43 3.19 -1.15
CA ALA A 30 -0.09 1.76 -1.15
C ALA A 30 0.53 1.34 -2.47
N ILE A 31 1.38 0.32 -2.41
CA ILE A 31 1.87 -0.42 -3.57
C ILE A 31 1.25 -1.80 -3.51
N ILE A 32 0.58 -2.20 -4.61
CA ILE A 32 -0.10 -3.48 -4.74
C ILE A 32 0.39 -4.12 -6.04
N ASP A 33 0.74 -5.41 -6.02
CA ASP A 33 1.13 -6.14 -7.22
C ASP A 33 -0.08 -6.53 -8.09
N LEU A 34 0.18 -7.19 -9.22
CA LEU A 34 -0.87 -7.58 -10.18
C LEU A 34 -1.74 -8.73 -9.67
N GLU A 35 -1.25 -9.48 -8.69
CA GLU A 35 -1.93 -10.56 -8.01
C GLU A 35 -2.76 -10.05 -6.81
N GLY A 36 -2.71 -8.75 -6.51
CA GLY A 36 -3.44 -8.12 -5.42
C GLY A 36 -2.72 -8.17 -4.06
N THR A 37 -1.48 -8.63 -4.01
CA THR A 37 -0.65 -8.61 -2.80
C THR A 37 -0.33 -7.17 -2.43
N ILE A 38 -0.64 -6.81 -1.19
CA ILE A 38 -0.30 -5.50 -0.64
C ILE A 38 1.17 -5.54 -0.22
N LEU A 39 2.01 -4.80 -0.94
CA LEU A 39 3.44 -4.72 -0.67
C LEU A 39 3.79 -3.62 0.34
N THR A 40 3.03 -2.52 0.30
CA THR A 40 3.08 -1.44 1.28
C THR A 40 1.69 -0.84 1.49
N GLY A 41 1.47 -0.22 2.65
CA GLY A 41 0.25 0.53 2.94
C GLY A 41 0.48 1.55 4.05
N SER A 42 0.15 2.81 3.79
CA SER A 42 0.37 3.93 4.71
C SER A 42 -0.91 4.76 4.84
N GLY A 43 -1.26 5.14 6.07
CA GLY A 43 -2.42 5.97 6.36
C GLY A 43 -3.78 5.29 6.18
N TRP A 44 -3.83 3.96 6.09
CA TRP A 44 -5.08 3.22 5.98
C TRP A 44 -5.87 3.23 7.29
N GLN A 45 -7.18 3.42 7.18
CA GLN A 45 -8.09 3.37 8.32
C GLN A 45 -8.98 2.13 8.23
N ASP A 46 -9.57 1.75 9.36
CA ASP A 46 -10.55 0.66 9.41
C ASP A 46 -11.69 0.85 8.41
N LEU A 47 -12.14 2.09 8.18
CA LEU A 47 -13.16 2.39 7.17
C LEU A 47 -12.69 2.05 5.74
N CYS A 48 -11.40 2.26 5.41
CA CYS A 48 -10.85 1.95 4.10
C CYS A 48 -10.92 0.44 3.81
N THR A 49 -10.51 -0.38 4.77
CA THR A 49 -10.30 -1.83 4.55
C THR A 49 -11.50 -2.67 4.95
N LYS A 50 -12.25 -2.28 5.97
CA LYS A 50 -13.40 -3.03 6.51
C LYS A 50 -14.74 -2.53 5.97
N PHE A 51 -14.76 -1.41 5.25
CA PHE A 51 -16.00 -0.87 4.66
C PHE A 51 -15.85 -0.54 3.17
N HIS A 52 -15.07 0.46 2.77
CA HIS A 52 -15.02 0.86 1.34
C HIS A 52 -14.55 -0.26 0.43
N ARG A 53 -13.51 -1.01 0.82
CA ARG A 53 -12.98 -2.11 -0.01
C ARG A 53 -13.89 -3.35 -0.04
N VAL A 54 -14.70 -3.57 0.98
CA VAL A 54 -15.65 -4.71 1.02
C VAL A 54 -16.99 -4.38 0.36
N ASN A 55 -17.30 -3.09 0.14
CA ASN A 55 -18.51 -2.63 -0.54
C ASN A 55 -18.14 -1.75 -1.76
N PRO A 56 -17.55 -2.33 -2.83
CA PRO A 56 -17.01 -1.59 -3.98
C PRO A 56 -18.07 -0.87 -4.84
N GLU A 57 -19.35 -1.16 -4.65
CA GLU A 57 -20.49 -0.56 -5.36
C GLU A 57 -21.02 0.77 -4.80
N ASN A 58 -20.43 1.31 -3.72
CA ASN A 58 -20.77 2.65 -3.20
C ASN A 58 -20.00 3.78 -3.90
#